data_AF-A0A7K1UIK4-F1
#
_entry.id   AF-A0A7K1UIK4-F1
#
_cell.length_a   1.000
_cell.length_b   1.000
_cell.length_c   1.000
_cell.angle_alpha   90.00
_cell.angle_beta   90.00
_cell.angle_gamma   90.00
#
_symmetry.space_group_name_H-M   'P 1'
#
loop_
_entity.id
_entity.type
_entity.pdbx_description
1 polymer ?
#
loop_
_entity_poly.entity_id
_entity_poly.type
_entity_poly.pdbx_seq_one_letter_code
_entity_poly.pdbx_strand_id
1 'polypeptide(L)'
;MKREQLIHAIRAAAQIVQQRELIVIGSQAILGSFSEEELPPEATYSNEIDIMPLNDDDAATLARKLDVIGEYSDFHEQHQFYVDGVSRRTATLPAGWEDRLIRVKAGSVIAEDAYGYCVEPHDLCVAKLLAHRQKDKAFVGALVREEIVDPKLLRQRLMATTPKQYDNYDHAISWVDSHIRKRESASSPLVSNEQQASLDLINSQMRNPGTQSPGIH
;
A
#
# COMPACT_ATOMS: atom_id res chain seq x y z
N MET A 1 5.08 -10.53 9.74
CA MET A 1 4.65 -9.77 10.94
C MET A 1 3.14 -9.82 11.11
N LYS A 2 2.68 -9.79 12.35
CA LYS A 2 1.26 -9.90 12.75
C LYS A 2 0.71 -8.59 13.32
N ARG A 3 -0.61 -8.39 13.26
CA ARG A 3 -1.26 -7.20 13.84
C ARG A 3 -1.04 -7.08 15.36
N GLU A 4 -0.95 -8.20 16.07
CA GLU A 4 -0.62 -8.22 17.50
C GLU A 4 0.79 -7.68 17.80
N GLN A 5 1.76 -7.93 16.91
CA GLN A 5 3.11 -7.37 17.04
C GLN A 5 3.11 -5.85 16.84
N LEU A 6 2.30 -5.33 15.91
CA LEU A 6 2.08 -3.89 15.77
C LEU A 6 1.52 -3.27 17.06
N ILE A 7 0.49 -3.89 17.64
CA ILE A 7 -0.11 -3.43 18.91
C ILE A 7 0.94 -3.45 20.03
N HIS A 8 1.74 -4.51 20.11
CA HIS A 8 2.81 -4.61 21.11
C HIS A 8 3.85 -3.50 20.93
N ALA A 9 4.28 -3.23 19.70
CA ALA A 9 5.24 -2.19 19.39
C ALA A 9 4.76 -0.80 19.82
N ILE A 10 3.51 -0.45 19.47
CA ILE A 10 2.90 0.83 19.87
C ILE A 10 2.90 0.96 21.39
N ARG A 11 2.51 -0.11 22.11
CA ARG A 11 2.49 -0.12 23.57
C ARG A 11 3.90 0.06 24.15
N ALA A 12 4.89 -0.68 23.67
CA ALA A 12 6.26 -0.61 24.17
C ALA A 12 6.90 0.75 23.88
N ALA A 13 6.75 1.26 22.65
CA ALA A 13 7.24 2.58 22.27
C ALA A 13 6.61 3.68 23.13
N ALA A 14 5.29 3.62 23.37
CA ALA A 14 4.58 4.60 24.20
C ALA A 14 5.14 4.66 25.63
N GLN A 15 5.50 3.51 26.22
CA GLN A 15 6.18 3.46 27.53
C GLN A 15 7.54 4.15 27.48
N ILE A 16 8.33 3.91 26.44
CA ILE A 16 9.70 4.41 26.36
C ILE A 16 9.73 5.92 26.17
N VAL A 17 8.90 6.44 25.26
CA VAL A 17 8.90 7.89 24.94
C VAL A 17 7.97 8.70 25.84
N GLN A 18 7.19 8.02 26.70
CA GLN A 18 6.21 8.64 27.59
C GLN A 18 5.17 9.50 26.83
N GLN A 19 4.71 8.99 25.68
CA GLN A 19 3.64 9.60 24.88
C GLN A 19 2.56 8.57 24.58
N ARG A 20 1.31 9.03 24.62
CA ARG A 20 0.14 8.18 24.35
C ARG A 20 -0.16 8.02 22.87
N GLU A 21 0.33 8.94 22.04
CA GLU A 21 -0.01 9.03 20.63
C GLU A 21 1.27 8.96 19.81
N LEU A 22 1.33 7.96 18.94
CA LEU A 22 2.46 7.66 18.08
C LEU A 22 1.97 7.55 16.65
N ILE A 23 2.79 7.90 15.68
CA ILE A 23 2.50 7.67 14.27
C ILE A 23 3.32 6.47 13.82
N VAL A 24 2.66 5.52 13.16
CA VAL A 24 3.33 4.38 12.53
C VAL A 24 3.48 4.68 11.06
N ILE A 25 4.73 4.86 10.64
CA ILE A 25 5.09 5.01 9.23
C ILE A 25 5.74 3.70 8.77
N GLY A 26 5.99 3.54 7.47
CA GLY A 26 6.58 2.30 6.96
C GLY A 26 5.60 1.16 6.70
N SER A 27 6.13 0.01 6.25
CA SER A 27 5.31 -1.09 5.69
C SER A 27 4.27 -1.61 6.66
N GLN A 28 4.59 -1.66 7.95
CA GLN A 28 3.72 -2.24 8.96
C GLN A 28 2.55 -1.34 9.37
N ALA A 29 2.49 -0.09 8.88
CA ALA A 29 1.28 0.74 8.99
C ALA A 29 0.06 0.07 8.33
N ILE A 30 0.28 -0.79 7.32
CA ILE A 30 -0.80 -1.53 6.66
C ILE A 30 -1.64 -2.40 7.62
N LEU A 31 -1.00 -2.91 8.69
CA LEU A 31 -1.65 -3.71 9.73
C LEU A 31 -2.60 -2.88 10.62
N GLY A 32 -2.61 -1.55 10.49
CA GLY A 32 -3.64 -0.71 11.09
C GLY A 32 -4.99 -0.85 10.40
N SER A 33 -4.98 -1.10 9.08
CA SER A 33 -6.18 -1.24 8.26
C SER A 33 -6.62 -2.68 8.11
N PHE A 34 -5.68 -3.62 7.97
CA PHE A 34 -5.95 -5.03 7.68
C PHE A 34 -5.32 -5.95 8.73
N SER A 35 -5.85 -7.15 8.87
CA SER A 35 -5.14 -8.26 9.54
C SER A 35 -4.11 -8.88 8.59
N GLU A 36 -3.14 -9.60 9.13
CA GLU A 36 -2.15 -10.32 8.31
C GLU A 36 -2.76 -11.39 7.40
N GLU A 37 -3.96 -11.89 7.71
CA GLU A 37 -4.66 -12.93 6.93
C GLU A 37 -5.27 -12.35 5.64
N GLU A 38 -5.55 -11.05 5.62
CA GLU A 38 -6.09 -10.33 4.46
C GLU A 38 -4.98 -9.81 3.53
N LEU A 39 -3.71 -9.93 3.93
CA LEU A 39 -2.60 -9.29 3.27
C LEU A 39 -1.75 -10.29 2.46
N PRO A 40 -1.23 -9.87 1.29
CA PRO A 40 -0.27 -10.69 0.57
C PRO A 40 1.04 -10.83 1.37
N PRO A 41 1.80 -11.92 1.19
CA PRO A 41 3.06 -12.16 1.92
C PRO A 41 4.06 -11.00 1.80
N GLU A 42 4.11 -10.33 0.64
CA GLU A 42 4.97 -9.18 0.40
C GLU A 42 4.68 -8.00 1.34
N ALA A 43 3.44 -7.89 1.84
CA ALA A 43 3.01 -6.83 2.74
C ALA A 43 3.34 -7.09 4.22
N THR A 44 3.71 -8.32 4.58
CA THR A 44 4.00 -8.72 5.96
C THR A 44 5.41 -9.28 6.16
N TYR A 45 6.26 -9.25 5.13
CA TYR A 45 7.60 -9.82 5.14
C TYR A 45 8.58 -9.13 6.09
N SER A 46 8.44 -7.80 6.27
CA SER A 46 9.31 -7.03 7.16
C SER A 46 9.07 -7.39 8.63
N ASN A 47 10.14 -7.38 9.43
CA ASN A 47 10.17 -7.53 10.89
C ASN A 47 10.47 -6.21 11.62
N GLU A 48 10.35 -5.08 10.92
CA GLU A 48 10.62 -3.72 11.39
C GLU A 48 9.31 -2.93 11.47
N ILE A 49 9.11 -2.17 12.55
CA ILE A 49 8.02 -1.20 12.66
C ILE A 49 8.61 0.19 12.84
N ASP A 50 8.39 1.08 11.88
CA ASP A 50 8.86 2.45 11.96
C ASP A 50 7.87 3.29 12.80
N ILE A 51 8.29 3.77 13.96
CA ILE A 51 7.47 4.57 14.88
C ILE A 51 8.04 5.97 15.02
N MET A 52 7.17 6.95 14.81
CA MET A 52 7.42 8.36 15.00
C MET A 52 6.63 8.89 16.21
N PRO A 53 7.28 9.37 17.27
CA PRO A 53 6.60 10.08 18.35
C PRO A 53 5.88 11.32 17.80
N LEU A 54 4.63 11.55 18.22
CA LEU A 54 3.81 12.64 17.66
C LEU A 54 4.41 14.02 17.98
N ASN A 55 4.92 14.18 19.20
CA ASN A 55 5.52 15.41 19.72
C ASN A 55 7.02 15.20 19.97
N ASP A 56 7.81 15.09 18.91
CA ASP A 56 9.28 15.03 18.99
C ASP A 56 9.93 16.37 18.65
N ASP A 57 11.17 16.57 19.07
CA ASP A 57 11.96 17.74 18.69
C ASP A 57 12.57 17.59 17.28
N ASP A 58 13.10 18.68 16.72
CA ASP A 58 13.76 18.67 15.40
C ASP A 58 14.98 17.73 15.33
N ALA A 59 15.54 17.40 16.49
CA ALA A 59 16.63 16.45 16.62
C ALA A 59 16.12 15.00 16.71
N ALA A 60 14.82 14.72 16.72
CA ALA A 60 14.26 13.38 16.90
C ALA A 60 14.75 12.69 18.19
N THR A 61 14.83 13.44 19.30
CA THR A 61 15.32 12.95 20.60
C THR A 61 14.49 11.79 21.15
N LEU A 62 13.17 11.82 21.00
CA LEU A 62 12.33 10.72 21.46
C LEU A 62 12.41 9.51 20.53
N ALA A 63 12.48 9.73 19.22
CA ALA A 63 12.67 8.65 18.25
C ALA A 63 13.94 7.84 18.59
N ARG A 64 15.08 8.50 18.84
CA ARG A 64 16.33 7.81 19.25
C ARG A 64 16.22 7.03 20.56
N LYS A 65 15.28 7.35 21.46
CA LYS A 65 15.08 6.54 22.67
C LYS A 65 14.54 5.15 22.34
N LEU A 66 13.91 4.98 21.17
CA LEU A 66 13.37 3.70 20.73
C LEU A 66 14.46 2.70 20.33
N ASP A 67 15.71 3.13 20.16
CA ASP A 67 16.86 2.25 19.90
C ASP A 67 16.99 1.12 20.93
N VAL A 68 16.49 1.32 22.16
CA VAL A 68 16.46 0.28 23.22
C VAL A 68 15.56 -0.93 22.88
N ILE A 69 14.62 -0.77 21.94
CA ILE A 69 13.79 -1.84 21.35
C ILE A 69 14.01 -1.94 19.83
N GLY A 70 15.14 -1.42 19.36
CA GLY A 70 15.57 -1.42 17.97
C GLY A 70 16.24 -2.72 17.54
N GLU A 71 16.85 -2.69 16.35
CA GLU A 71 17.55 -3.84 15.79
C GLU A 71 18.62 -4.36 16.77
N TYR A 72 18.79 -5.69 16.81
CA TYR A 72 19.68 -6.40 17.76
C TYR A 72 19.48 -6.15 19.27
N SER A 73 18.40 -5.49 19.70
CA SER A 73 18.07 -5.38 21.14
C SER A 73 17.54 -6.69 21.73
N ASP A 74 17.54 -6.82 23.06
CA ASP A 74 16.88 -7.93 23.77
C ASP A 74 15.41 -8.05 23.37
N PHE A 75 14.74 -6.93 23.12
CA PHE A 75 13.37 -6.90 22.61
C PHE A 75 13.26 -7.57 21.23
N HIS A 76 14.19 -7.25 20.32
CA HIS A 76 14.23 -7.86 19.00
C HIS A 76 14.47 -9.37 19.08
N GLU A 77 15.44 -9.81 19.87
CA GLU A 77 15.73 -11.23 20.07
C GLU A 77 14.51 -11.95 20.68
N GLN A 78 13.85 -11.37 21.67
CA GLN A 78 12.72 -11.99 22.34
C GLN A 78 11.46 -12.05 21.46
N HIS A 79 11.18 -11.00 20.69
CA HIS A 79 9.91 -10.84 19.99
C HIS A 79 9.97 -11.09 18.48
N GLN A 80 11.18 -11.24 17.92
CA GLN A 80 11.42 -11.50 16.50
C GLN A 80 10.94 -10.37 15.57
N PHE A 81 10.77 -9.16 16.14
CA PHE A 81 10.56 -7.91 15.43
C PHE A 81 11.15 -6.77 16.26
N TYR A 82 11.44 -5.63 15.64
CA TYR A 82 11.98 -4.46 16.31
C TYR A 82 11.25 -3.18 15.91
N VAL A 83 11.47 -2.11 16.68
CA VAL A 83 10.96 -0.77 16.38
C VAL A 83 12.11 0.11 15.91
N ASP A 84 11.97 0.71 14.74
CA ASP A 84 12.88 1.78 14.31
C ASP A 84 12.28 3.15 14.68
N GLY A 85 13.06 3.95 15.38
CA GLY A 85 12.69 5.29 15.80
C GLY A 85 12.89 6.28 14.67
N VAL A 86 11.81 6.79 14.10
CA VAL A 86 11.86 7.60 12.87
C VAL A 86 11.29 9.00 13.05
N SER A 87 11.62 9.89 12.12
CA SER A 87 11.20 11.30 12.14
C SER A 87 10.24 11.63 11.00
N ARG A 88 9.65 12.83 11.05
CA ARG A 88 8.78 13.35 9.97
C ARG A 88 9.46 13.41 8.61
N ARG A 89 10.80 13.40 8.56
CA ARG A 89 11.59 13.45 7.32
C ARG A 89 11.81 12.07 6.70
N THR A 90 11.52 10.99 7.42
CA THR A 90 11.79 9.61 6.98
C THR A 90 10.91 9.19 5.80
N ALA A 91 9.67 9.69 5.73
CA ALA A 91 8.75 9.39 4.64
C ALA A 91 8.22 10.68 4.00
N THR A 92 8.09 10.63 2.68
CA THR A 92 7.38 11.67 1.93
C THR A 92 5.95 11.22 1.71
N LEU A 93 5.00 11.98 2.24
CA LEU A 93 3.58 11.66 2.20
C LEU A 93 2.78 12.73 1.43
N PRO A 94 1.66 12.36 0.81
CA PRO A 94 0.78 13.30 0.10
C PRO A 94 0.19 14.35 1.02
N ALA A 95 -0.19 15.51 0.49
CA ALA A 95 -0.86 16.54 1.27
C ALA A 95 -2.11 16.00 2.02
N GLY A 96 -2.27 16.43 3.28
CA GLY A 96 -3.38 16.06 4.17
C GLY A 96 -3.38 14.60 4.60
N TRP A 97 -2.24 13.90 4.54
CA TRP A 97 -2.13 12.51 5.02
C TRP A 97 -2.45 12.39 6.51
N GLU A 98 -2.18 13.44 7.29
CA GLU A 98 -2.49 13.51 8.71
C GLU A 98 -4.00 13.32 8.99
N ASP A 99 -4.86 13.85 8.10
CA ASP A 99 -6.32 13.75 8.22
C ASP A 99 -6.85 12.33 7.90
N ARG A 100 -6.00 11.48 7.33
CA ARG A 100 -6.36 10.13 6.86
C ARG A 100 -5.78 9.03 7.73
N LEU A 101 -5.16 9.37 8.86
CA LEU A 101 -4.54 8.42 9.75
C LEU A 101 -5.55 7.41 10.31
N ILE A 102 -5.14 6.14 10.32
CA ILE A 102 -5.94 5.03 10.84
C ILE A 102 -5.53 4.77 12.28
N ARG A 103 -6.46 5.00 13.21
CA ARG A 103 -6.21 4.87 14.64
C ARG A 103 -6.31 3.41 15.10
N VAL A 104 -5.26 2.93 15.76
CA VAL A 104 -5.16 1.61 16.40
C VAL A 104 -5.00 1.81 17.90
N LYS A 105 -5.87 1.18 18.70
CA LYS A 105 -5.77 1.16 20.16
C LYS A 105 -4.80 0.07 20.61
N ALA A 106 -3.77 0.43 21.37
CA ALA A 106 -2.74 -0.51 21.84
C ALA A 106 -2.94 -0.99 23.30
N GLY A 107 -3.97 -0.47 23.98
CA GLY A 107 -4.27 -0.77 25.38
C GLY A 107 -3.59 0.19 26.36
N SER A 108 -3.76 -0.08 27.66
CA SER A 108 -3.29 0.78 28.76
C SER A 108 -1.79 0.70 28.97
N VAL A 109 -1.16 1.85 29.17
CA VAL A 109 0.30 1.97 29.20
C VAL A 109 0.80 2.93 30.29
N ILE A 110 0.19 4.12 30.38
CA ILE A 110 0.59 5.22 31.29
C ILE A 110 -0.68 5.78 31.95
N ALA A 111 -1.30 5.00 32.85
CA ALA A 111 -2.62 5.23 33.46
C ALA A 111 -3.80 5.35 32.46
N GLU A 112 -3.52 5.43 31.17
CA GLU A 112 -4.46 5.63 30.08
C GLU A 112 -4.03 4.79 28.86
N ASP A 113 -4.95 4.65 27.90
CA ASP A 113 -4.71 3.94 26.65
C ASP A 113 -3.72 4.69 25.74
N ALA A 114 -2.83 3.92 25.09
CA ALA A 114 -2.00 4.38 23.98
C ALA A 114 -2.63 4.06 22.62
N TYR A 115 -2.28 4.87 21.62
CA TYR A 115 -2.79 4.84 20.27
C TYR A 115 -1.64 4.96 19.26
N GLY A 116 -1.70 4.10 18.24
CA GLY A 116 -0.90 4.23 17.03
C GLY A 116 -1.78 4.80 15.92
N TYR A 117 -1.28 5.82 15.24
CA TYR A 117 -1.88 6.41 14.07
C TYR A 117 -1.12 5.92 12.84
N CYS A 118 -1.66 4.90 12.18
CA CYS A 118 -1.05 4.27 11.02
C CYS A 118 -1.35 5.09 9.76
N VAL A 119 -0.33 5.30 8.94
CA VAL A 119 -0.50 5.90 7.60
C VAL A 119 -1.46 5.06 6.76
N GLU A 120 -2.39 5.74 6.09
CA GLU A 120 -3.40 5.13 5.21
C GLU A 120 -2.73 4.34 4.06
N PRO A 121 -3.30 3.20 3.63
CA PRO A 121 -2.70 2.32 2.61
C PRO A 121 -2.21 3.01 1.33
N HIS A 122 -2.98 3.95 0.75
CA HIS A 122 -2.57 4.64 -0.48
C HIS A 122 -1.43 5.63 -0.21
N ASP A 123 -1.51 6.38 0.90
CA ASP A 123 -0.43 7.30 1.31
C ASP A 123 0.88 6.54 1.60
N LEU A 124 0.77 5.36 2.24
CA LEU A 124 1.89 4.45 2.45
C LEU A 124 2.49 4.00 1.11
N CYS A 125 1.64 3.58 0.16
CA CYS A 125 2.10 3.20 -1.17
C CYS A 125 2.79 4.35 -1.91
N VAL A 126 2.34 5.60 -1.74
CA VAL A 126 3.06 6.77 -2.29
C VAL A 126 4.47 6.86 -1.72
N ALA A 127 4.63 6.81 -0.39
CA ALA A 127 5.95 6.87 0.24
C ALA A 127 6.89 5.75 -0.26
N LYS A 128 6.36 4.54 -0.44
CA LYS A 128 7.09 3.36 -0.95
C LYS A 128 7.51 3.55 -2.41
N LEU A 129 6.63 4.05 -3.28
CA LEU A 129 6.94 4.30 -4.68
C LEU A 129 8.01 5.39 -4.86
N LEU A 130 7.96 6.44 -4.04
CA LEU A 130 8.94 7.53 -4.08
C LEU A 130 10.32 7.09 -3.56
N ALA A 131 10.36 6.21 -2.56
CA ALA A 131 11.60 5.58 -2.09
C ALA A 131 12.24 4.65 -3.15
N HIS A 132 11.43 4.11 -4.07
CA HIS A 132 11.85 3.40 -5.29
C HIS A 132 12.77 2.18 -5.10
N ARG A 133 12.74 1.52 -3.94
CA ARG A 133 13.50 0.29 -3.70
C ARG A 133 12.79 -0.92 -4.33
N GLN A 134 13.54 -1.95 -4.71
CA GLN A 134 12.97 -3.15 -5.33
C GLN A 134 11.91 -3.82 -4.45
N LYS A 135 12.15 -3.92 -3.12
CA LYS A 135 11.18 -4.45 -2.16
C LYS A 135 9.89 -3.62 -2.07
N ASP A 136 10.01 -2.30 -2.20
CA ASP A 136 8.87 -1.39 -2.13
C ASP A 136 7.96 -1.55 -3.37
N LYS A 137 8.54 -1.78 -4.55
CA LYS A 137 7.77 -2.11 -5.77
C LYS A 137 7.00 -3.43 -5.64
N ALA A 138 7.62 -4.45 -5.04
CA ALA A 138 6.96 -5.73 -4.79
C ALA A 138 5.80 -5.58 -3.80
N PHE A 139 6.02 -4.84 -2.70
CA PHE A 139 4.98 -4.50 -1.72
C PHE A 139 3.78 -3.80 -2.38
N VAL A 140 4.01 -2.68 -3.08
CA VAL A 140 2.92 -1.90 -3.70
C VAL A 140 2.25 -2.69 -4.82
N GLY A 141 3.02 -3.43 -5.63
CA GLY A 141 2.50 -4.29 -6.67
C GLY A 141 1.56 -5.37 -6.15
N ALA A 142 1.90 -6.00 -5.02
CA ALA A 142 1.05 -6.99 -4.37
C ALA A 142 -0.26 -6.38 -3.87
N LEU A 143 -0.22 -5.23 -3.18
CA LEU A 143 -1.43 -4.56 -2.70
C LEU A 143 -2.36 -4.10 -3.84
N VAL A 144 -1.79 -3.66 -4.97
CA VAL A 144 -2.56 -3.33 -6.17
C VAL A 144 -3.09 -4.60 -6.84
N ARG A 145 -2.37 -5.72 -6.82
CA ARG A 145 -2.85 -6.97 -7.42
C ARG A 145 -4.03 -7.55 -6.64
N GLU A 146 -3.95 -7.55 -5.31
CA GLU A 146 -5.02 -8.07 -4.42
C GLU A 146 -6.17 -7.07 -4.20
N GLU A 147 -6.23 -5.99 -4.98
CA GLU A 147 -7.27 -4.95 -4.91
C GLU A 147 -7.40 -4.21 -3.56
N ILE A 148 -6.43 -4.37 -2.68
CA ILE A 148 -6.31 -3.67 -1.39
C ILE A 148 -6.07 -2.18 -1.60
N VAL A 149 -5.34 -1.84 -2.67
CA VAL A 149 -5.05 -0.46 -3.08
C VAL A 149 -5.59 -0.22 -4.48
N ASP A 150 -6.35 0.86 -4.66
CA ASP A 150 -6.82 1.31 -5.95
C ASP A 150 -5.74 2.17 -6.64
N PRO A 151 -5.21 1.75 -7.80
CA PRO A 151 -4.21 2.52 -8.52
C PRO A 151 -4.73 3.89 -8.98
N LYS A 152 -6.05 4.07 -9.18
CA LYS A 152 -6.61 5.39 -9.54
C LYS A 152 -6.52 6.36 -8.36
N LEU A 153 -6.95 5.94 -7.17
CA LEU A 153 -6.77 6.74 -5.95
C LEU A 153 -5.28 6.95 -5.61
N LEU A 154 -4.45 5.91 -5.75
CA LEU A 154 -3.00 6.00 -5.54
C LEU A 154 -2.37 7.07 -6.44
N ARG A 155 -2.79 7.13 -7.71
CA ARG A 155 -2.34 8.18 -8.64
C ARG A 155 -2.75 9.57 -8.17
N GLN A 156 -4.00 9.74 -7.71
CA GLN A 156 -4.47 11.02 -7.17
C GLN A 156 -3.65 11.46 -5.95
N ARG A 157 -3.34 10.52 -5.04
CA ARG A 157 -2.49 10.76 -3.89
C ARG A 157 -1.07 11.16 -4.30
N LEU A 158 -0.48 10.44 -5.25
CA LEU A 158 0.85 10.76 -5.76
C LEU A 158 0.91 12.16 -6.37
N MET A 159 -0.13 12.58 -7.12
CA MET A 159 -0.24 13.94 -7.67
C MET A 159 -0.43 15.03 -6.62
N ALA A 160 -0.96 14.69 -5.44
CA ALA A 160 -1.06 15.59 -4.29
C ALA A 160 0.24 15.68 -3.48
N THR A 161 1.30 14.98 -3.90
CA THR A 161 2.65 15.12 -3.35
C THR A 161 3.41 16.16 -4.17
N THR A 162 4.03 17.14 -3.50
CA THR A 162 4.79 18.20 -4.17
C THR A 162 5.95 17.59 -5.00
N PRO A 163 5.94 17.69 -6.36
CA PRO A 163 6.86 16.94 -7.21
C PRO A 163 8.34 17.37 -7.12
N LYS A 164 8.60 18.58 -6.63
CA LYS A 164 9.89 19.29 -6.80
C LYS A 164 11.06 18.78 -5.95
N GLN A 165 10.98 17.59 -5.34
CA GLN A 165 12.04 17.07 -4.46
C GLN A 165 12.47 15.62 -4.72
N TYR A 166 11.94 14.92 -5.74
CA TYR A 166 12.16 13.47 -5.87
C TYR A 166 12.46 13.01 -7.29
N ASP A 167 13.67 12.48 -7.49
CA ASP A 167 14.14 11.90 -8.76
C ASP A 167 13.25 10.75 -9.27
N ASN A 168 12.47 10.13 -8.37
CA ASN A 168 11.64 8.96 -8.67
C ASN A 168 10.17 9.28 -8.97
N TYR A 169 9.75 10.56 -8.95
CA TYR A 169 8.35 10.93 -9.12
C TYR A 169 7.78 10.46 -10.46
N ASP A 170 8.49 10.71 -11.58
CA ASP A 170 8.06 10.30 -12.91
C ASP A 170 8.02 8.77 -13.06
N HIS A 171 8.96 8.08 -12.44
CA HIS A 171 8.96 6.62 -12.37
C HIS A 171 7.76 6.09 -11.59
N ALA A 172 7.39 6.71 -10.48
CA ALA A 172 6.23 6.34 -9.69
C ALA A 172 4.93 6.56 -10.49
N ILE A 173 4.77 7.70 -11.15
CA ILE A 173 3.61 8.00 -12.01
C ILE A 173 3.50 6.97 -13.13
N SER A 174 4.59 6.73 -13.87
CA SER A 174 4.62 5.76 -14.97
C SER A 174 4.26 4.34 -14.50
N TRP A 175 4.76 3.96 -13.32
CA TRP A 175 4.44 2.67 -12.70
C TRP A 175 2.94 2.57 -12.40
N VAL A 176 2.33 3.56 -11.76
CA VAL A 176 0.90 3.55 -11.41
C VAL A 176 0.03 3.55 -12.68
N ASP A 177 0.36 4.40 -13.66
CA ASP A 177 -0.35 4.48 -14.94
C ASP A 177 -0.34 3.14 -15.68
N SER A 178 0.78 2.38 -15.59
CA SER A 178 0.85 1.05 -16.19
C SER A 178 -0.11 0.05 -15.54
N HIS A 179 -0.35 0.16 -14.22
CA HIS A 179 -1.29 -0.71 -13.50
C HIS A 179 -2.75 -0.33 -13.77
N ILE A 180 -3.05 0.97 -13.91
CA ILE A 180 -4.36 1.44 -14.35
C ILE A 180 -4.69 0.87 -15.72
N ARG A 181 -3.79 1.03 -16.71
CA ARG A 181 -4.00 0.50 -18.07
C ARG A 181 -4.20 -1.02 -18.08
N LYS A 182 -3.41 -1.76 -17.29
CA LYS A 182 -3.57 -3.22 -17.16
C LYS A 182 -4.94 -3.60 -16.62
N ARG A 183 -5.42 -2.96 -15.54
CA ARG A 183 -6.75 -3.22 -14.99
C ARG A 183 -7.86 -2.88 -15.98
N GLU A 184 -7.74 -1.77 -16.71
CA GLU A 184 -8.73 -1.38 -17.73
C GLU A 184 -8.76 -2.36 -18.91
N SER A 185 -7.59 -2.84 -19.35
CA SER A 185 -7.51 -3.87 -20.40
C SER A 185 -8.08 -5.23 -19.96
N ALA A 186 -7.95 -5.58 -18.68
CA ALA A 186 -8.53 -6.80 -18.12
C ALA A 186 -10.05 -6.69 -17.88
N SER A 187 -10.55 -5.48 -17.63
CA SER A 187 -11.97 -5.20 -17.38
C SER A 187 -12.78 -4.95 -18.65
N SER A 188 -12.13 -4.69 -19.78
CA SER A 188 -12.80 -4.63 -21.09
C SER A 188 -13.06 -6.08 -21.53
N PRO A 189 -14.31 -6.58 -21.52
CA PRO A 189 -14.57 -7.89 -22.08
C PRO A 189 -14.16 -7.83 -23.54
N LEU A 190 -13.42 -8.84 -24.01
CA LEU A 190 -13.39 -9.18 -25.43
C LEU A 190 -14.81 -9.01 -25.95
N VAL A 191 -15.00 -8.15 -26.95
CA VAL A 191 -16.21 -8.11 -27.77
C VAL A 191 -16.60 -9.57 -28.00
N SER A 192 -17.71 -9.94 -27.36
CA SER A 192 -18.13 -11.32 -27.14
C SER A 192 -17.89 -12.19 -28.37
N ASN A 193 -17.26 -13.35 -28.19
CA ASN A 193 -17.16 -14.38 -29.24
C ASN A 193 -18.55 -14.72 -29.84
N GLU A 194 -19.65 -14.40 -29.14
CA GLU A 194 -21.02 -14.50 -29.65
C GLU A 194 -21.40 -13.42 -30.68
N GLN A 195 -20.90 -12.18 -30.56
CA GLN A 195 -21.11 -11.14 -31.57
C GLN A 195 -20.25 -11.37 -32.81
N GLN A 196 -19.02 -11.87 -32.64
CA GLN A 196 -18.15 -12.23 -33.77
C GLN A 196 -18.73 -13.45 -34.52
N ALA A 197 -19.19 -14.48 -33.80
CA ALA A 197 -19.86 -15.64 -34.40
C ALA A 197 -21.18 -15.27 -35.10
N SER A 198 -21.95 -14.33 -34.56
CA SER A 198 -23.18 -13.84 -35.19
C SER A 198 -22.90 -13.06 -36.48
N LEU A 199 -21.84 -12.24 -36.50
CA LEU A 199 -21.41 -11.51 -37.70
C LEU A 199 -20.85 -12.47 -38.77
N ASP A 200 -20.10 -13.49 -38.37
CA ASP A 200 -19.57 -14.50 -39.29
C ASP A 200 -20.68 -15.40 -39.87
N LEU A 201 -21.70 -15.73 -39.08
CA LEU A 201 -22.89 -16.48 -39.54
C LEU A 201 -23.73 -15.66 -40.54
N ILE A 202 -23.95 -14.37 -40.27
CA ILE A 202 -24.66 -13.46 -41.18
C ILE A 202 -23.89 -13.31 -42.50
N ASN A 203 -22.56 -13.16 -42.43
CA ASN A 203 -21.70 -13.03 -43.62
C ASN A 203 -21.59 -14.33 -44.42
N SER A 204 -21.71 -15.50 -43.77
CA SER A 204 -21.77 -16.80 -44.43
C SER A 204 -23.08 -17.00 -45.20
N GLN A 205 -24.22 -16.62 -44.62
CA GLN A 205 -25.53 -16.72 -45.26
C GLN A 205 -25.70 -15.77 -46.45
N MET A 206 -25.02 -14.61 -46.46
CA MET A 206 -25.07 -13.67 -47.59
C MET A 206 -24.16 -14.05 -48.77
N ARG A 207 -23.31 -15.09 -48.68
CA ARG A 207 -22.40 -15.52 -49.77
C ARG A 207 -22.94 -16.64 -50.66
N ASN A 208 -24.19 -17.08 -50.49
CA ASN A 208 -24.71 -18.20 -51.28
C ASN A 208 -26.01 -17.85 -52.04
N PRO A 209 -25.93 -17.14 -53.19
CA PRO A 209 -27.02 -17.13 -54.15
C PRO A 209 -26.92 -18.41 -55.00
N GLY A 210 -27.72 -19.42 -54.66
CA GLY A 210 -27.87 -20.61 -55.48
C GLY A 210 -28.40 -20.26 -56.87
N THR A 211 -27.56 -20.37 -57.89
CA THR A 211 -27.99 -20.46 -59.28
C THR A 211 -28.15 -21.94 -59.64
N GLN A 212 -29.34 -22.49 -59.42
CA GLN A 212 -29.83 -23.63 -60.18
C GLN A 212 -30.75 -23.10 -61.28
N SER A 213 -30.25 -23.05 -62.51
CA SER A 213 -31.06 -22.88 -63.71
C SER A 213 -31.60 -24.25 -64.14
N PRO A 214 -32.91 -24.43 -64.39
CA PRO A 214 -33.42 -25.65 -65.00
C PRO A 214 -33.21 -25.58 -66.52
N GLY A 215 -32.53 -26.59 -67.06
CA GLY A 215 -32.31 -26.76 -68.50
C GLY A 215 -33.61 -27.10 -69.23
N ILE A 216 -33.78 -26.47 -70.39
CA ILE A 216 -34.76 -26.81 -71.41
C ILE A 216 -33.97 -27.46 -72.55
N HIS A 217 -34.20 -28.75 -72.80
CA HIS A 217 -34.40 -29.38 -74.12
C HIS A 217 -34.58 -30.89 -73.98
#